data_AF-D3PH51-F1
#
_entry.id   AF-D3PH51-F1
#
_cell.length_a   1.000
_cell.length_b   1.000
_cell.length_c   1.000
_cell.angle_alpha   90.00
_cell.angle_beta   90.00
_cell.angle_gamma   90.00
#
_symmetry.space_group_name_H-M   'P 1'
#
loop_
_entity.id
_entity.type
_entity.pdbx_description
1 polymer ?
#
loop_
_entity_poly.entity_id
_entity_poly.type
_entity_poly.pdbx_seq_one_letter_code
_entity_poly.pdbx_strand_id
1 'polypeptide(L)'
;MATEVLRKRITTLEKAVLGTEGDILSSDPSPPIVPYLTEFAQSLGNAVEKRERIRSILRDVSSIDTFLDPNFGEERGIPLSAKGDIILAQKDVILKTNSLLERVDKSKGVLDQSQELEKAVRHFEPKFQKLAKIQVDQVKKEEELSHESLELIQKYNEIIEIVSKSFIDYDNLLSKAEEKK
;
A
#
# COMPACT_ATOMS: atom_id res chain seq x y z
N MET A 1 14.05 -15.23 12.35
CA MET A 1 12.86 -14.85 13.15
C MET A 1 12.13 -16.07 13.73
N ALA A 2 11.46 -16.91 12.93
CA ALA A 2 10.66 -18.04 13.46
C ALA A 2 11.47 -19.10 14.23
N THR A 3 12.68 -19.44 13.76
CA THR A 3 13.58 -20.42 14.41
C THR A 3 14.12 -19.94 15.77
N GLU A 4 14.26 -18.63 15.92
CA GLU A 4 14.78 -18.00 17.13
C GLU A 4 13.74 -17.93 18.25
N VAL A 5 12.47 -17.69 17.88
CA VAL A 5 11.31 -17.78 18.78
C VAL A 5 11.14 -19.21 19.30
N LEU A 6 11.29 -20.21 18.41
CA LEU A 6 11.17 -21.62 18.80
C LEU A 6 12.29 -22.03 19.76
N ARG A 7 13.52 -21.57 19.52
CA ARG A 7 14.67 -21.83 20.41
C ARG A 7 14.50 -21.20 21.79
N LYS A 8 13.97 -19.98 21.89
CA LYS A 8 13.62 -19.34 23.17
C LYS A 8 12.53 -20.11 23.92
N ARG A 9 11.57 -20.67 23.20
CA ARG A 9 10.49 -21.47 23.78
C ARG A 9 10.98 -22.84 24.25
N ILE A 10 11.88 -23.48 23.51
CA ILE A 10 12.50 -24.75 23.92
C ILE A 10 13.37 -24.54 25.16
N THR A 11 14.22 -23.52 25.18
CA THR A 11 15.07 -23.22 26.35
C THR A 11 14.29 -22.85 27.60
N THR A 12 13.12 -22.21 27.47
CA THR A 12 12.22 -21.97 28.62
C THR A 12 11.54 -23.23 29.11
N LEU A 13 11.16 -24.15 28.20
CA LEU A 13 10.62 -25.46 28.57
C LEU A 13 11.68 -26.36 29.22
N GLU A 14 12.90 -26.38 28.70
CA GLU A 14 14.02 -27.13 29.28
C GLU A 14 14.33 -26.64 30.69
N LYS A 15 14.35 -25.32 30.91
CA LYS A 15 14.50 -24.73 32.26
C LYS A 15 13.36 -25.09 33.20
N ALA A 16 12.13 -25.16 32.71
CA ALA A 16 10.96 -25.48 33.54
C ALA A 16 10.89 -26.97 33.92
N VAL A 17 11.40 -27.85 33.06
CA VAL A 17 11.30 -29.31 33.21
C VAL A 17 12.54 -29.91 33.87
N LEU A 18 13.75 -29.47 33.50
CA LEU A 18 15.01 -30.00 34.02
C LEU A 18 15.68 -29.08 35.06
N GLY A 19 15.12 -27.89 35.30
CA GLY A 19 15.74 -26.88 36.17
C GLY A 19 16.86 -26.10 35.48
N THR A 20 17.48 -25.16 36.20
CA THR A 20 18.63 -24.40 35.70
C THR A 20 19.86 -25.30 35.55
N GLU A 21 20.65 -25.08 34.50
CA GLU A 21 21.79 -25.88 34.00
C GLU A 21 22.85 -26.34 35.04
N GLY A 22 22.78 -25.89 36.29
CA GLY A 22 23.66 -26.28 37.40
C GLY A 22 23.26 -27.56 38.15
N ASP A 23 22.02 -28.03 38.05
CA ASP A 23 21.55 -29.24 38.79
C ASP A 23 21.79 -30.57 38.04
N ILE A 24 22.23 -30.50 36.78
CA ILE A 24 22.38 -31.69 35.91
C ILE A 24 23.70 -32.45 36.19
N LEU A 25 24.64 -31.82 36.90
CA LEU A 25 25.97 -32.39 37.19
C LEU A 25 26.04 -33.17 38.51
N SER A 26 24.98 -33.14 39.32
CA SER A 26 24.93 -33.84 40.59
C SER A 26 23.52 -34.35 40.85
N SER A 27 23.38 -35.67 40.86
CA SER A 27 22.20 -36.45 41.26
C SER A 27 21.40 -37.02 40.09
N ASP A 28 21.47 -38.36 39.98
CA ASP A 28 20.57 -39.36 39.40
C ASP A 28 19.59 -38.98 38.26
N PRO A 29 19.36 -39.87 37.27
CA PRO A 29 18.38 -39.63 36.22
C PRO A 29 17.03 -39.31 36.85
N SER A 30 16.56 -38.07 36.68
CA SER A 30 15.26 -37.62 37.17
C SER A 30 14.20 -38.65 36.75
N PRO A 31 13.38 -39.17 37.68
CA PRO A 31 12.36 -40.14 37.33
C PRO A 31 11.44 -39.55 36.25
N PRO A 32 10.91 -40.38 35.34
CA PRO A 32 10.03 -39.89 34.29
C PRO A 32 8.90 -39.07 34.92
N ILE A 33 8.79 -37.80 34.51
CA ILE A 33 7.88 -36.82 35.14
C ILE A 33 6.42 -37.26 35.01
N VAL A 34 6.10 -37.97 33.93
CA VAL A 34 4.74 -38.44 33.65
C VAL A 34 4.22 -39.41 34.74
N PRO A 35 4.90 -40.53 35.08
CA PRO A 35 4.48 -41.39 36.17
C PRO A 35 4.54 -40.71 37.53
N TYR A 36 5.53 -39.84 37.80
CA TYR A 36 5.56 -39.07 39.04
C TYR A 36 4.37 -38.13 39.18
N LEU A 37 4.02 -37.40 38.11
CA LEU A 37 2.85 -36.52 38.08
C LEU A 37 1.55 -37.32 38.17
N THR A 38 1.51 -38.53 37.61
CA THR A 38 0.34 -39.43 37.70
C THR A 38 0.16 -39.93 39.14
N GLU A 39 1.24 -40.37 39.78
CA GLU A 39 1.23 -40.77 41.19
C GLU A 39 0.87 -39.61 42.11
N PHE A 40 1.43 -38.42 41.86
CA PHE A 40 1.10 -37.20 42.58
C PHE A 40 -0.36 -36.78 42.38
N ALA A 41 -0.88 -36.82 41.14
CA ALA A 41 -2.27 -36.53 40.84
C ALA A 41 -3.21 -37.53 41.52
N GLN A 42 -2.84 -38.82 41.58
CA GLN A 42 -3.60 -39.85 42.27
C GLN A 42 -3.56 -39.67 43.80
N SER A 43 -2.40 -39.32 44.36
CA SER A 43 -2.24 -38.96 45.78
C SER A 43 -3.04 -37.71 46.14
N LEU A 44 -3.01 -36.69 45.29
CA LEU A 44 -3.78 -35.46 45.43
C LEU A 44 -5.29 -35.75 45.32
N GLY A 45 -5.71 -36.57 44.35
CA GLY A 45 -7.09 -37.03 44.23
C GLY A 45 -7.58 -37.73 45.50
N ASN A 46 -6.79 -38.66 46.03
CA ASN A 46 -7.08 -39.37 47.28
C ASN A 46 -7.11 -38.43 48.51
N ALA A 47 -6.27 -37.40 48.53
CA ALA A 47 -6.24 -36.40 49.60
C ALA A 47 -7.42 -35.40 49.53
N VAL A 48 -7.81 -35.02 48.31
CA VAL A 48 -8.95 -34.12 48.03
C VAL A 48 -10.28 -34.83 48.26
N GLU A 49 -10.38 -36.11 47.93
CA GLU A 49 -11.59 -36.92 48.17
C GLU A 49 -11.91 -37.07 49.66
N LYS A 50 -10.89 -37.13 50.52
CA LYS A 50 -11.06 -37.16 51.99
C LYS A 50 -11.42 -35.80 52.60
N ARG A 51 -11.30 -34.69 51.85
CA ARG A 51 -11.52 -33.32 52.35
C ARG A 51 -12.45 -32.54 51.42
N GLU A 52 -13.75 -32.66 51.68
CA GLU A 52 -14.83 -32.05 50.91
C GLU A 52 -14.68 -30.51 50.72
N ARG A 53 -14.11 -29.81 51.71
CA ARG A 53 -13.79 -28.38 51.63
C ARG A 53 -12.77 -28.05 50.54
N ILE A 54 -11.76 -28.89 50.35
CA ILE A 54 -10.72 -28.70 49.32
C ILE A 54 -11.32 -28.97 47.93
N ARG A 55 -12.26 -29.93 47.82
CA ARG A 55 -13.00 -30.18 46.58
C ARG A 55 -13.86 -28.98 46.17
N SER A 56 -14.52 -28.31 47.12
CA SER A 56 -15.25 -27.06 46.85
C SER A 56 -14.30 -25.96 46.37
N ILE A 57 -13.20 -25.73 47.10
CA ILE A 57 -12.23 -24.69 46.74
C ILE A 57 -11.61 -24.96 45.37
N LEU A 58 -11.25 -26.21 45.04
CA LEU A 58 -10.68 -26.55 43.73
C LEU A 58 -11.67 -26.28 42.58
N ARG A 59 -12.97 -26.46 42.83
CA ARG A 59 -14.03 -26.11 41.88
C ARG A 59 -14.26 -24.60 41.82
N ASP A 60 -14.04 -23.91 42.93
CA ASP A 60 -14.11 -22.45 42.99
C ASP A 60 -12.87 -21.81 42.35
N VAL A 61 -11.71 -22.49 42.28
CA VAL A 61 -10.50 -21.99 41.62
C VAL A 61 -10.73 -21.71 40.14
N SER A 62 -11.44 -22.56 39.39
CA SER A 62 -11.76 -22.27 37.99
C SER A 62 -12.72 -21.10 37.83
N SER A 63 -13.61 -20.92 38.80
CA SER A 63 -14.52 -19.77 38.86
C SER A 63 -13.75 -18.50 39.19
N ILE A 64 -12.82 -18.56 40.15
CA ILE A 64 -11.91 -17.47 40.54
C ILE A 64 -11.00 -17.08 39.39
N ASP A 65 -10.48 -18.03 38.61
CA ASP A 65 -9.71 -17.77 37.39
C ASP A 65 -10.55 -16.99 36.37
N THR A 66 -11.82 -17.38 36.20
CA THR A 66 -12.79 -16.66 35.36
C THR A 66 -13.10 -15.25 35.89
N PHE A 67 -13.13 -15.05 37.21
CA PHE A 67 -13.36 -13.74 37.82
C PHE A 67 -12.10 -12.85 37.84
N LEU A 68 -10.91 -13.46 37.75
CA LEU A 68 -9.62 -12.77 37.66
C LEU A 68 -9.25 -12.41 36.22
N ASP A 69 -9.95 -12.97 35.23
CA ASP A 69 -9.80 -12.59 33.85
C ASP A 69 -10.17 -11.10 33.67
N PRO A 70 -9.23 -10.23 33.24
CA PRO A 70 -9.47 -8.79 33.09
C PRO A 70 -10.66 -8.48 32.18
N ASN A 71 -10.95 -9.37 31.23
CA ASN A 71 -12.04 -9.26 30.28
C ASN A 71 -13.42 -9.60 30.86
N PHE A 72 -13.49 -10.31 32.00
CA PHE A 72 -14.76 -10.68 32.64
C PHE A 72 -15.53 -9.45 33.16
N GLY A 73 -14.80 -8.42 33.58
CA GLY A 73 -15.37 -7.14 33.99
C GLY A 73 -15.84 -6.27 32.82
N GLU A 74 -15.24 -6.40 31.64
CA GLU A 74 -15.55 -5.55 30.47
C GLU A 74 -16.88 -5.94 29.81
N GLU A 75 -17.24 -7.24 29.76
CA GLU A 75 -18.50 -7.69 29.14
C GLU A 75 -19.75 -7.20 29.88
N ARG A 76 -19.66 -6.95 31.20
CA ARG A 76 -20.77 -6.39 32.00
C ARG A 76 -20.54 -4.94 32.45
N GLY A 77 -19.37 -4.35 32.18
CA GLY A 77 -18.82 -3.24 32.96
C GLY A 77 -19.33 -1.84 32.66
N ILE A 78 -20.14 -1.63 31.63
CA ILE A 78 -20.64 -0.28 31.32
C ILE A 78 -22.14 -0.21 31.63
N PRO A 79 -22.55 0.51 32.70
CA PRO A 79 -23.96 0.72 32.98
C PRO A 79 -24.63 1.43 31.80
N LEU A 80 -25.92 1.16 31.57
CA LEU A 80 -26.64 1.67 30.40
C LEU A 80 -26.57 3.20 30.27
N SER A 81 -26.54 3.93 31.39
CA SER A 81 -26.31 5.38 31.42
C SER A 81 -24.96 5.76 30.83
N ALA A 82 -23.88 5.09 31.25
CA ALA A 82 -22.53 5.35 30.74
C ALA A 82 -22.40 4.97 29.26
N LYS A 83 -23.12 3.94 28.77
CA LYS A 83 -23.20 3.65 27.33
C LYS A 83 -23.84 4.80 26.57
N GLY A 84 -24.92 5.40 27.10
CA GLY A 84 -25.56 6.59 26.54
C GLY A 84 -24.61 7.79 26.49
N ASP A 85 -23.88 8.04 27.58
CA ASP A 85 -22.91 9.13 27.66
C ASP A 85 -21.73 8.94 26.70
N ILE A 86 -21.25 7.70 26.52
CA ILE A 86 -20.22 7.36 25.53
C ILE A 86 -20.71 7.61 24.11
N ILE A 87 -21.95 7.20 23.78
CA ILE A 87 -22.54 7.44 22.46
C ILE A 87 -22.70 8.95 22.22
N LEU A 88 -23.13 9.71 23.21
CA LEU A 88 -23.25 11.16 23.12
C LEU A 88 -21.88 11.83 22.94
N ALA A 89 -20.87 11.40 23.69
CA ALA A 89 -19.50 11.90 23.56
C ALA A 89 -18.89 11.56 22.19
N GLN A 90 -19.22 10.40 21.61
CA GLN A 90 -18.73 9.95 20.31
C GLN A 90 -19.62 10.34 19.13
N LYS A 91 -20.74 11.04 19.37
CA LYS A 91 -21.73 11.40 18.34
C LYS A 91 -21.09 12.06 17.12
N ASP A 92 -20.23 13.04 17.33
CA ASP A 92 -19.60 13.78 16.23
C ASP A 92 -18.63 12.90 15.43
N VAL A 93 -17.96 11.95 16.10
CA VAL A 93 -17.09 10.97 15.45
C VAL A 93 -17.93 10.03 14.60
N ILE A 94 -19.05 9.53 15.13
CA ILE A 94 -19.98 8.64 14.41
C ILE A 94 -20.58 9.33 13.18
N LEU A 95 -20.97 10.60 13.30
CA LEU A 95 -21.49 11.37 12.17
C LEU A 95 -20.41 11.61 11.10
N LYS A 96 -19.19 11.93 11.52
CA LYS A 96 -18.05 12.09 10.59
C LYS A 96 -17.72 10.78 9.89
N THR A 97 -17.64 9.66 10.61
CA THR A 97 -17.35 8.35 10.01
C THR A 97 -18.46 7.94 9.05
N ASN A 98 -19.73 8.16 9.38
CA ASN A 98 -20.84 7.89 8.48
C ASN A 98 -20.75 8.73 7.19
N SER A 99 -20.46 10.04 7.31
CA SER A 99 -20.28 10.90 6.13
C SER A 99 -19.11 10.46 5.24
N LEU A 100 -18.02 9.98 5.85
CA LEU A 100 -16.88 9.43 5.12
C LEU A 100 -17.25 8.10 4.45
N LEU A 101 -18.00 7.26 5.13
CA LEU A 101 -18.43 5.96 4.62
C LEU A 101 -19.41 6.13 3.46
N GLU A 102 -20.31 7.12 3.51
CA GLU A 102 -21.18 7.49 2.40
C GLU A 102 -20.39 8.02 1.18
N ARG A 103 -19.32 8.79 1.42
CA ARG A 103 -18.41 9.22 0.34
C ARG A 103 -17.67 8.03 -0.27
N VAL A 104 -17.23 7.09 0.55
CA VAL A 104 -16.58 5.85 0.08
C VAL A 104 -17.55 5.03 -0.75
N ASP A 105 -18.79 4.85 -0.29
CA ASP A 105 -19.82 4.11 -1.02
C ASP A 105 -20.14 4.74 -2.38
N LYS A 106 -20.27 6.07 -2.44
CA LYS A 106 -20.41 6.80 -3.72
C LYS A 106 -19.19 6.63 -4.63
N SER A 107 -17.98 6.59 -4.06
CA SER A 107 -16.74 6.40 -4.84
C SER A 107 -16.50 4.97 -5.29
N LYS A 108 -17.13 3.98 -4.65
CA LYS A 108 -17.02 2.56 -5.03
C LYS A 108 -17.49 2.32 -6.46
N GLY A 109 -18.55 3.01 -6.90
CA GLY A 109 -19.02 2.94 -8.28
C GLY A 109 -17.97 3.41 -9.31
N VAL A 110 -17.11 4.37 -8.95
CA VAL A 110 -16.01 4.83 -9.81
C VAL A 110 -14.89 3.78 -9.89
N LEU A 111 -14.65 3.05 -8.80
CA LEU A 111 -13.69 1.95 -8.78
C LEU A 111 -14.21 0.74 -9.57
N ASP A 112 -15.50 0.45 -9.51
CA ASP A 112 -16.11 -0.60 -10.31
C ASP A 112 -16.06 -0.24 -11.82
N GLN A 113 -16.26 1.04 -12.15
CA GLN A 113 -16.05 1.59 -13.50
C GLN A 113 -14.57 1.66 -13.90
N SER A 114 -13.62 1.58 -12.96
CA SER A 114 -12.19 1.58 -13.26
C SER A 114 -11.80 0.38 -14.12
N GLN A 115 -12.50 -0.75 -14.01
CA GLN A 115 -12.25 -1.91 -14.87
C GLN A 115 -12.69 -1.66 -16.32
N GLU A 116 -13.78 -0.91 -16.52
CA GLU A 116 -14.22 -0.48 -17.86
C GLU A 116 -13.29 0.59 -18.43
N LEU A 117 -12.84 1.53 -17.60
CA LEU A 117 -11.82 2.51 -17.95
C LEU A 117 -10.50 1.84 -18.31
N GLU A 118 -10.05 0.83 -17.56
CA GLU A 118 -8.82 0.10 -17.88
C GLU A 118 -8.93 -0.63 -19.23
N LYS A 119 -10.08 -1.25 -19.50
CA LYS A 119 -10.36 -1.87 -20.82
C LYS A 119 -10.36 -0.83 -21.94
N ALA A 120 -11.00 0.33 -21.72
CA ALA A 120 -11.01 1.43 -22.68
C ALA A 120 -9.60 1.97 -22.93
N VAL A 121 -8.82 2.21 -21.88
CA VAL A 121 -7.42 2.66 -21.96
C VAL A 121 -6.60 1.66 -22.77
N ARG A 122 -6.65 0.37 -22.46
CA ARG A 122 -5.94 -0.67 -23.25
C ARG A 122 -6.35 -0.70 -24.73
N HIS A 123 -7.60 -0.38 -25.04
CA HIS A 123 -8.08 -0.32 -26.42
C HIS A 123 -7.62 0.94 -27.17
N PHE A 124 -7.59 2.09 -26.49
CA PHE A 124 -7.23 3.38 -27.10
C PHE A 124 -5.72 3.65 -27.10
N GLU A 125 -4.97 3.10 -26.16
CA GLU A 125 -3.50 3.19 -26.06
C GLU A 125 -2.79 2.95 -27.40
N PRO A 126 -2.99 1.84 -28.14
CA PRO A 126 -2.30 1.62 -29.41
C PRO A 126 -2.74 2.61 -30.50
N LYS A 127 -3.99 3.08 -30.48
CA LYS A 127 -4.49 4.09 -31.42
C LYS A 127 -3.84 5.44 -31.17
N PHE A 128 -3.72 5.85 -29.90
CA PHE A 128 -3.02 7.06 -29.50
C PHE A 128 -1.53 7.00 -29.82
N GLN A 129 -0.86 5.86 -29.56
CA GLN A 129 0.54 5.69 -29.93
C GLN A 129 0.75 5.78 -31.45
N LYS A 130 -0.16 5.19 -32.25
CA LYS A 130 -0.13 5.33 -33.72
C LYS A 130 -0.35 6.79 -34.13
N LEU A 131 -1.31 7.49 -33.52
CA LEU A 131 -1.58 8.89 -33.80
C LEU A 131 -0.39 9.79 -33.43
N ALA A 132 0.25 9.55 -32.29
CA ALA A 132 1.44 10.27 -31.85
C ALA A 132 2.60 10.11 -32.84
N LYS A 133 2.82 8.89 -33.37
CA LYS A 133 3.81 8.66 -34.43
C LYS A 133 3.48 9.47 -35.70
N ILE A 134 2.23 9.43 -36.15
CA ILE A 134 1.77 10.19 -37.32
C ILE A 134 1.98 11.69 -37.09
N GLN A 135 1.68 12.20 -35.89
CA GLN A 135 1.88 13.60 -35.55
C GLN A 135 3.35 14.02 -35.63
N VAL A 136 4.27 13.18 -35.12
CA VAL A 136 5.71 13.43 -35.23
C VAL A 136 6.15 13.47 -36.69
N ASP A 137 5.65 12.55 -37.52
CA ASP A 137 5.98 12.53 -38.94
C ASP A 137 5.40 13.73 -39.69
N GLN A 138 4.20 14.20 -39.31
CA GLN A 138 3.59 15.40 -39.88
C GLN A 138 4.40 16.65 -39.56
N VAL A 139 4.83 16.83 -38.30
CA VAL A 139 5.65 17.97 -37.88
C VAL A 139 6.98 17.99 -38.64
N LYS A 140 7.63 16.83 -38.82
CA LYS A 140 8.87 16.75 -39.61
C LYS A 140 8.67 17.15 -41.07
N LYS A 141 7.60 16.66 -41.70
CA LYS A 141 7.27 17.02 -43.10
C LYS A 141 6.94 18.50 -43.24
N GLU A 142 6.25 19.08 -42.27
CA GLU A 142 5.95 20.51 -42.23
C GLU A 142 7.23 21.33 -42.14
N GLU A 143 8.17 20.93 -41.29
CA GLU A 143 9.47 21.60 -41.15
C GLU A 143 10.31 21.50 -42.43
N GLU A 144 10.38 20.32 -43.06
CA GLU A 144 11.05 20.11 -44.35
C GLU A 144 10.45 20.97 -45.47
N LEU A 145 9.11 20.96 -45.61
CA LEU A 145 8.41 21.77 -46.62
C LEU A 145 8.57 23.27 -46.37
N SER A 146 8.54 23.70 -45.11
CA SER A 146 8.78 25.08 -44.72
C SER A 146 10.20 25.50 -45.10
N HIS A 147 11.20 24.65 -44.85
CA HIS A 147 12.57 24.92 -45.23
C HIS A 147 12.77 25.03 -46.75
N GLU A 148 12.22 24.08 -47.52
CA GLU A 148 12.27 24.12 -48.99
C GLU A 148 11.57 25.37 -49.55
N SER A 149 10.41 25.73 -48.99
CA SER A 149 9.68 26.93 -49.40
C SER A 149 10.47 28.21 -49.12
N LEU A 150 11.11 28.31 -47.96
CA LEU A 150 11.98 29.45 -47.61
C LEU A 150 13.20 29.52 -48.52
N GLU A 151 13.84 28.38 -48.83
CA GLU A 151 14.96 28.33 -49.76
C GLU A 151 14.55 28.78 -51.16
N LEU A 152 13.37 28.36 -51.65
CA LEU A 152 12.85 28.78 -52.94
C LEU A 152 12.54 30.27 -52.98
N ILE A 153 11.96 30.83 -51.92
CA ILE A 153 11.72 32.27 -51.78
C ILE A 153 13.05 33.03 -51.77
N GLN A 154 14.08 32.50 -51.11
CA GLN A 154 15.40 33.11 -51.10
C GLN A 154 16.03 33.12 -52.51
N LYS A 155 16.01 31.99 -53.22
CA LYS A 155 16.48 31.91 -54.61
C LYS A 155 15.72 32.86 -55.53
N TYR A 156 14.41 32.98 -55.36
CA TYR A 156 13.61 33.93 -56.11
C TYR A 156 14.04 35.38 -55.83
N ASN A 157 14.22 35.75 -54.56
CA ASN A 157 14.69 37.07 -54.18
C ASN A 157 16.07 37.39 -54.76
N GLU A 158 17.01 36.43 -54.73
CA GLU A 158 18.33 36.58 -55.33
C GLU A 158 18.24 36.80 -56.86
N ILE A 159 17.41 36.03 -57.56
CA ILE A 159 17.18 36.21 -59.00
C ILE A 159 16.59 37.59 -59.29
N ILE A 160 15.59 38.02 -58.53
CA ILE A 160 14.97 39.35 -58.69
C ILE A 160 15.97 40.47 -58.43
N GLU A 161 16.87 40.31 -57.46
CA GLU A 161 17.92 41.29 -57.20
C GLU A 161 18.90 41.40 -58.38
N ILE A 162 19.35 40.26 -58.93
CA ILE A 162 20.24 40.21 -60.11
C ILE A 162 19.54 40.80 -61.33
N VAL A 163 18.27 40.45 -61.55
CA VAL A 163 17.48 40.98 -62.65
C VAL A 163 17.30 42.49 -62.50
N SER A 164 16.99 42.98 -61.29
CA SER A 164 16.86 44.43 -61.02
C SER A 164 18.18 45.17 -61.27
N LYS A 165 19.31 44.62 -60.81
CA LYS A 165 20.66 45.17 -61.08
C LYS A 165 20.97 45.21 -62.57
N SER A 166 20.71 44.12 -63.30
CA SER A 166 20.97 44.08 -64.74
C SER A 166 20.08 45.05 -65.52
N PHE A 167 18.82 45.25 -65.12
CA PHE A 167 17.97 46.29 -65.70
C PHE A 167 18.52 47.70 -65.45
N ILE A 168 19.02 48.00 -64.24
CA ILE A 168 19.66 49.29 -63.94
C ILE A 168 20.92 49.47 -64.79
N ASP A 169 21.74 48.43 -64.93
CA ASP A 169 22.95 48.48 -65.76
C ASP A 169 22.63 48.71 -67.24
N TYR A 170 21.59 48.05 -67.75
CA TYR A 170 21.10 48.26 -69.11
C TYR A 170 20.55 49.68 -69.31
N ASP A 171 19.80 50.21 -68.35
CA ASP A 171 19.24 51.56 -68.41
C ASP A 171 20.35 52.64 -68.38
N ASN A 172 21.37 52.44 -67.55
CA ASN A 172 22.57 53.28 -67.53
C ASN A 172 23.35 53.24 -68.85
N LEU A 173 23.43 52.08 -69.49
CA LEU A 173 24.12 51.92 -70.77
C LEU A 173 23.33 52.60 -71.90
N LEU A 174 22.01 52.44 -71.91
CA LEU A 174 21.09 53.13 -72.83
C LEU A 174 21.19 54.66 -72.68
N SER A 175 21.11 55.18 -71.45
CA SER A 175 21.23 56.62 -71.18
C SER A 175 22.55 57.21 -71.70
N LYS A 176 23.68 56.50 -71.50
CA LYS A 176 24.98 56.92 -72.04
C LYS A 176 25.06 56.88 -73.58
N ALA A 177 24.33 55.97 -74.21
CA ALA A 177 24.27 55.87 -75.66
C ALA A 177 23.38 56.98 -76.27
N GLU A 178 22.34 57.40 -75.54
CA GLU A 178 21.46 58.50 -75.91
C GLU A 178 22.13 59.87 -75.72
N GLU A 179 22.88 60.09 -74.63
CA GLU A 179 23.62 61.34 -74.38
C GLU A 179 24.76 61.62 -75.38
N LYS A 180 25.26 60.58 -76.06
CA LYS A 180 26.32 60.69 -77.08
C LYS A 180 25.80 61.00 -78.48
N LYS A 181 24.49 61.18 -78.64
CA LYS A 181 23.82 61.42 -79.92
C LYS A 181 23.37 62.86 -80.05
#